data_AF-A0A0R0FYS0-F1
#
_entry.id   AF-A0A0R0FYS0-F1
#
_cell.length_a   1.000
_cell.length_b   1.000
_cell.length_c   1.000
_cell.angle_alpha   90.00
_cell.angle_beta   90.00
_cell.angle_gamma   90.00
#
_symmetry.space_group_name_H-M   'P 1'
#
loop_
_entity.id
_entity.type
_entity.pdbx_description
1 polymer ?
#
loop_
_entity_poly.entity_id
_entity_poly.type
_entity_poly.pdbx_seq_one_letter_code
_entity_poly.pdbx_strand_id
1 'polypeptide(L)' 'MKQFILEVRYLKVMMTLLRVFIANPNKPREVKIILSKNQEKPLELLHNLSPGKGSEDEQFEEGKEFIIKEIERLSS' A
#
# COMPACT_ATOMS: atom_id res chain seq x y z
N MET A 1 6.03 -22.29 -11.82
CA MET A 1 4.70 -21.67 -12.05
C MET A 1 3.91 -21.43 -10.76
N LYS A 2 3.69 -22.42 -9.89
CA LYS A 2 2.87 -22.23 -8.66
C LYS A 2 3.38 -21.12 -7.72
N GLN A 3 4.70 -21.00 -7.54
CA GLN A 3 5.31 -20.00 -6.64
C GLN A 3 5.13 -18.56 -7.13
N PHE A 4 5.20 -18.30 -8.43
CA PHE A 4 4.98 -16.96 -9.01
C PHE A 4 3.52 -16.50 -8.84
N ILE A 5 2.57 -17.42 -8.99
CA ILE A 5 1.13 -17.16 -8.76
C ILE A 5 0.85 -16.86 -7.29
N LEU A 6 1.55 -17.54 -6.37
CA LEU A 6 1.48 -17.26 -4.93
C LEU A 6 1.97 -15.85 -4.63
N GLU A 7 3.16 -15.45 -5.11
CA GLU A 7 3.71 -14.10 -4.89
C GLU A 7 2.77 -12.99 -5.40
N VAL A 8 2.27 -13.10 -6.63
CA VAL A 8 1.32 -12.13 -7.19
C VAL A 8 0.02 -12.08 -6.38
N ARG A 9 -0.47 -13.23 -5.91
CA ARG A 9 -1.67 -13.30 -5.07
C ARG A 9 -1.43 -12.68 -3.69
N TYR A 10 -0.28 -12.92 -3.07
CA TYR A 10 0.09 -12.29 -1.80
C TYR A 10 0.21 -10.78 -1.93
N LEU A 11 0.81 -10.29 -3.02
CA LEU A 11 0.93 -8.86 -3.30
C LEU A 11 -0.44 -8.20 -3.44
N LYS A 12 -1.36 -8.83 -4.18
CA LYS A 12 -2.75 -8.35 -4.33
C LYS A 12 -3.50 -8.34 -3.00
N VAL A 13 -3.40 -9.41 -2.21
CA VAL A 13 -4.04 -9.48 -0.89
C VAL A 13 -3.45 -8.42 0.05
N MET A 14 -2.13 -8.24 0.06
CA MET A 14 -1.45 -7.24 0.87
C MET A 14 -1.88 -5.82 0.48
N MET A 15 -2.00 -5.54 -0.82
CA MET A 15 -2.52 -4.26 -1.32
C MET A 15 -3.95 -3.99 -0.88
N THR A 16 -4.83 -5.00 -0.97
CA THR A 16 -6.22 -4.85 -0.49
C THR A 16 -6.27 -4.56 1.00
N LEU A 17 -5.48 -5.26 1.82
CA LEU A 17 -5.43 -5.02 3.26
C LEU A 17 -4.94 -3.59 3.56
N LEU A 18 -3.85 -3.15 2.94
CA LEU A 18 -3.32 -1.80 3.13
C LEU A 18 -4.37 -0.73 2.78
N ARG A 19 -5.12 -0.89 1.68
CA ARG A 19 -6.23 0.02 1.33
C ARG A 19 -7.29 0.08 2.43
N VAL A 20 -7.71 -1.04 3.00
CA VAL A 20 -8.74 -1.05 4.05
C VAL A 20 -8.26 -0.32 5.32
N PHE A 21 -7.02 -0.58 5.74
CA PHE A 21 -6.45 0.05 6.94
C PHE A 21 -6.19 1.54 6.74
N ILE A 22 -5.69 1.93 5.58
CA ILE A 22 -5.29 3.30 5.28
C ILE A 22 -6.48 4.16 4.84
N ALA A 23 -7.50 3.59 4.18
CA ALA A 23 -8.68 4.35 3.74
C ALA A 23 -9.77 4.50 4.82
N ASN A 24 -9.64 3.86 5.99
CA ASN A 24 -10.66 3.97 7.03
C ASN A 24 -10.84 5.44 7.50
N PRO A 25 -11.96 6.13 7.25
CA PRO A 25 -12.11 7.53 7.66
C PRO A 25 -12.19 7.68 9.18
N ASN A 26 -12.64 6.65 9.89
CA ASN A 26 -12.90 6.63 11.33
C ASN A 26 -11.75 5.96 12.13
N LYS A 27 -10.50 6.17 11.73
CA LYS A 27 -9.34 5.64 12.46
C LYS A 27 -9.28 6.20 13.89
N PRO A 28 -9.05 5.36 14.91
CA PRO A 28 -8.73 5.83 16.26
C PRO A 28 -7.54 6.79 16.25
N ARG A 29 -7.52 7.74 17.20
CA ARG A 29 -6.48 8.78 17.27
C ARG A 29 -5.09 8.19 17.41
N GLU A 30 -4.95 7.15 18.22
CA GLU A 30 -3.70 6.45 18.51
C GLU A 30 -3.15 5.82 17.22
N VAL A 31 -4.02 5.24 16.40
CA VAL A 31 -3.65 4.67 15.10
C VAL A 31 -3.16 5.76 14.15
N LYS A 32 -3.83 6.92 14.10
CA LYS A 32 -3.37 8.06 13.28
C LYS A 32 -1.97 8.51 13.69
N ILE A 33 -1.72 8.68 15.00
CA ILE A 33 -0.40 9.08 15.53
C ILE A 33 0.68 8.07 15.15
N ILE A 34 0.42 6.77 15.30
CA ILE A 34 1.38 5.72 14.95
C ILE A 34 1.67 5.75 13.44
N LEU A 35 0.65 5.85 12.60
CA LEU A 35 0.84 5.91 11.15
C LEU A 35 1.64 7.14 10.73
N SER A 36 1.29 8.34 11.22
CA SER A 36 2.03 9.58 10.90
C SER A 36 3.50 9.52 11.35
N LYS A 37 3.81 8.88 12.49
CA LYS A 37 5.19 8.74 12.96
C LYS A 37 6.03 7.74 12.15
N ASN A 38 5.40 6.77 11.50
CA ASN A 38 6.08 5.67 10.83
C ASN A 38 5.99 5.74 9.31
N GLN A 39 5.35 6.76 8.74
CA GLN A 39 4.99 6.84 7.31
C GLN A 39 6.16 6.84 6.33
N GLU A 40 7.35 7.27 6.74
CA GLU A 40 8.53 7.36 5.87
C GLU A 40 8.91 6.01 5.25
N LYS A 41 9.01 4.94 6.05
CA LYS A 41 9.39 3.61 5.56
C LYS A 41 8.33 2.99 4.64
N PRO A 42 7.02 3.00 4.97
CA PRO A 42 5.97 2.59 4.03
C PRO A 42 5.99 3.36 2.72
N LEU A 43 6.17 4.69 2.74
CA LEU A 43 6.25 5.49 1.51
C LEU A 43 7.45 5.07 0.67
N GLU A 44 8.64 4.97 1.27
CA GLU A 44 9.85 4.50 0.59
C GLU A 44 9.65 3.12 -0.05
N LEU A 45 9.07 2.17 0.69
CA LEU A 45 8.77 0.83 0.18
C LEU A 45 7.78 0.87 -0.98
N LEU A 46 6.72 1.67 -0.91
CA LEU A 46 5.70 1.78 -1.94
C LEU A 46 6.23 2.45 -3.21
N HIS A 47 7.08 3.48 -3.10
CA HIS A 47 7.71 4.11 -4.26
C HIS A 47 8.64 3.16 -5.01
N ASN A 48 9.32 2.27 -4.29
CA ASN A 48 10.21 1.25 -4.87
C ASN A 48 9.47 -0.03 -5.30
N LEU A 49 8.19 -0.16 -4.97
CA LEU A 49 7.41 -1.34 -5.28
C LEU A 49 6.94 -1.31 -6.75
N SER A 50 7.23 -2.40 -7.46
CA SER A 50 6.79 -2.62 -8.84
C SER A 50 6.02 -3.94 -8.96
N PRO A 51 5.08 -4.06 -9.92
CA PRO A 51 4.27 -5.26 -10.10
C PRO A 51 5.07 -6.49 -10.58
N GLY A 52 6.34 -6.28 -10.96
CA GLY A 52 7.26 -7.31 -11.46
C GLY A 52 7.84 -6.95 -12.83
N LYS A 53 8.91 -7.64 -13.24
CA LYS A 53 9.52 -7.41 -14.57
C LYS A 53 8.56 -7.87 -15.66
N GLY A 54 8.15 -6.95 -16.54
CA GLY A 54 7.32 -7.24 -17.72
C GLY A 54 5.82 -7.31 -17.47
N SER A 55 5.33 -6.79 -16.34
CA SER A 55 3.89 -6.72 -16.03
C SER A 55 3.36 -5.29 -16.12
N GLU A 56 2.29 -5.08 -16.88
CA GLU A 56 1.52 -3.84 -16.96
C GLU A 56 0.24 -3.96 -16.12
N ASP A 57 0.37 -4.28 -14.82
CA ASP A 57 -0.78 -4.41 -13.92
C ASP A 57 -1.26 -3.03 -13.47
N GLU A 58 -2.08 -2.38 -14.30
CA GLU A 58 -2.65 -1.04 -14.04
C GLU A 58 -3.40 -0.99 -12.70
N GLN A 59 -4.14 -2.05 -12.36
CA GLN A 59 -4.88 -2.15 -11.10
C GLN A 59 -3.94 -2.09 -9.88
N PHE A 60 -2.76 -2.71 -10.00
CA PHE A 60 -1.73 -2.64 -8.97
C PHE A 60 -1.20 -1.20 -8.82
N GLU A 61 -0.85 -0.54 -9.93
CA GLU A 61 -0.32 0.83 -9.91
C GLU A 61 -1.35 1.84 -9.36
N GLU A 62 -2.61 1.75 -9.76
CA GLU A 62 -3.69 2.57 -9.19
C GLU A 62 -3.85 2.35 -7.68
N GLY A 63 -3.81 1.09 -7.24
CA GLY A 63 -3.90 0.73 -5.83
C GLY A 63 -2.73 1.29 -5.01
N LYS A 64 -1.52 1.21 -5.56
CA LYS A 64 -0.29 1.74 -4.96
C LYS A 64 -0.36 3.26 -4.82
N GLU A 65 -0.72 3.95 -5.89
CA GLU A 65 -0.83 5.41 -5.93
C GLU A 65 -1.91 5.93 -4.96
N PHE A 66 -3.04 5.23 -4.87
CA PHE A 66 -4.09 5.56 -3.89
C PHE A 66 -3.56 5.47 -2.45
N ILE A 67 -2.82 4.40 -2.13
CA ILE A 67 -2.27 4.22 -0.78
C ILE A 67 -1.25 5.32 -0.45
N ILE A 68 -0.35 5.65 -1.38
CA ILE A 68 0.66 6.71 -1.20
C ILE A 68 -0.03 8.02 -0.83
N LYS A 69 -1.03 8.45 -1.61
CA LYS A 69 -1.77 9.69 -1.37
C LYS A 69 -2.46 9.72 0.00
N GLU A 70 -3.03 8.59 0.41
CA GLU A 70 -3.69 8.51 1.72
C GLU A 70 -2.68 8.55 2.87
N ILE A 71 -1.48 7.99 2.71
CA ILE A 71 -0.40 8.10 3.71
C ILE A 71 0.10 9.53 3.79
N GLU A 72 0.38 10.19 2.66
CA GLU A 72 0.84 11.58 2.64
C GLU A 72 -0.15 12.54 3.34
N ARG A 73 -1.45 12.31 3.20
CA ARG A 73 -2.50 13.07 3.91
C ARG A 73 -2.50 12.87 5.43
N LEU A 74 -1.85 11.84 5.96
CA LEU A 74 -1.67 11.67 7.41
C LEU A 74 -0.54 12.56 7.95
N SER A 75 0.30 13.12 7.08
CA SER A 75 1.39 14.05 7.44
C SER A 75 0.96 15.51 7.50
N SER A 76 -0.10 15.87 6.77
CA SER A 76 -0.70 17.21 6.71
C SER A 76 -1.73 17.46 7.81
#